data_AF-A0A2D9UFW9-F1
#
_entry.id   AF-A0A2D9UFW9-F1
#
_cell.length_a   1.000
_cell.length_b   1.000
_cell.length_c   1.000
_cell.angle_alpha   90.00
_cell.angle_beta   90.00
_cell.angle_gamma   90.00
#
_symmetry.space_group_name_H-M   'P 1'
#
loop_
_entity.id
_entity.type
_entity.pdbx_description
1 polymer ?
#
loop_
_entity_poly.entity_id
_entity_poly.type
_entity_poly.pdbx_seq_one_letter_code
_entity_poly.pdbx_strand_id
1 'polypeptide(L)'
;MFLGLSYSQEDVLYNLRGTHYSESKQSMTSCNLEFRYNWKKDVLILIIHEDSSMYAGYLFTEEERDSINFMINKYLKWHKTAMDMDTEVDKAIHEIYLTGFFSDYNSKKKHSNGHTLFKTYFLSQDLGWHQLVLKFGTIEDRKNKSKRFKPKNIYLNKDQVLAFQKAFQKNYLTNFKKEKEKQKRIRKLFK
;
A
#
# COMPACT_ATOMS: atom_id res chain seq x y z
N MET A 1 17.69 -7.78 10.99
CA MET A 1 17.45 -9.09 10.35
C MET A 1 17.09 -8.88 8.87
N PHE A 2 17.81 -9.50 7.94
CA PHE A 2 17.47 -9.47 6.51
C PHE A 2 16.23 -10.35 6.31
N LEU A 3 15.09 -9.76 5.93
CA LEU A 3 13.98 -10.56 5.41
C LEU A 3 14.40 -10.99 4.01
N GLY A 4 15.14 -12.10 3.89
CA GLY A 4 15.44 -12.75 2.62
C GLY A 4 14.12 -13.16 1.95
N LEU A 5 13.51 -12.24 1.21
CA LEU A 5 12.25 -12.43 0.49
C LEU A 5 12.63 -12.98 -0.88
N SER A 6 12.61 -14.31 -0.98
CA SER A 6 12.54 -15.00 -2.27
C SER A 6 11.11 -14.87 -2.79
N TYR A 7 10.95 -14.21 -3.94
CA TYR A 7 9.66 -13.95 -4.59
C TYR A 7 8.87 -15.23 -4.96
N SER A 8 9.51 -16.40 -4.98
CA SER A 8 8.84 -17.69 -5.21
C SER A 8 7.79 -18.06 -4.13
N GLN A 9 7.71 -17.30 -3.04
CA GLN A 9 6.85 -17.56 -1.89
C GLN A 9 5.77 -16.48 -1.66
N GLU A 10 5.68 -15.50 -2.55
CA GLU A 10 4.70 -14.42 -2.45
C GLU A 10 3.52 -14.68 -3.38
N ASP A 11 2.31 -14.44 -2.87
CA ASP A 11 1.10 -14.51 -3.67
C ASP A 11 0.56 -13.14 -3.99
N VAL A 12 0.35 -12.87 -5.28
CA VAL A 12 -0.37 -11.67 -5.72
C VAL A 12 -1.83 -11.83 -5.31
N LEU A 13 -2.30 -10.93 -4.44
CA LEU A 13 -3.67 -10.90 -3.98
C LEU A 13 -4.57 -10.22 -5.01
N TYR A 14 -4.26 -8.97 -5.36
CA TYR A 14 -4.95 -8.17 -6.37
C TYR A 14 -4.18 -6.90 -6.70
N ASN A 15 -4.60 -6.22 -7.76
CA ASN A 15 -4.17 -4.89 -8.13
C ASN A 15 -5.29 -3.87 -7.86
N LEU A 16 -4.92 -2.67 -7.44
CA LEU A 16 -5.78 -1.53 -7.25
C LEU A 16 -5.18 -0.33 -7.99
N ARG A 17 -6.02 0.49 -8.62
CA ARG A 17 -5.58 1.78 -9.16
C ARG A 17 -5.75 2.86 -8.10
N GLY A 18 -4.66 3.55 -7.78
CA GLY A 18 -4.66 4.80 -7.04
C GLY A 18 -4.37 5.97 -7.98
N THR A 19 -4.11 7.14 -7.40
CA THR A 19 -3.65 8.31 -8.17
C THR A 19 -2.49 9.01 -7.48
N HIS A 20 -1.59 9.59 -8.28
CA HIS A 20 -0.58 10.55 -7.87
C HIS A 20 -0.89 11.92 -8.47
N TYR A 21 -0.51 13.00 -7.79
CA TYR A 21 -0.47 14.31 -8.43
C TYR A 21 0.81 14.45 -9.25
N SER A 22 0.68 14.72 -10.55
CA SER A 22 1.79 14.98 -11.45
C SER A 22 2.03 16.49 -11.54
N GLU A 23 3.17 16.97 -11.03
CA GLU A 23 3.53 18.39 -11.12
C GLU A 23 3.69 18.84 -12.57
N SER A 24 4.32 18.02 -13.42
CA SER A 24 4.55 18.34 -14.84
C SER A 24 3.25 18.48 -15.65
N LYS A 25 2.23 17.69 -15.32
CA LYS A 25 0.91 17.74 -15.98
C LYS A 25 -0.12 18.56 -15.20
N GLN A 26 0.24 19.07 -14.02
CA GLN A 26 -0.65 19.72 -13.06
C GLN A 26 -1.99 19.00 -12.87
N SER A 27 -1.95 17.66 -12.81
CA SER A 27 -3.15 16.83 -12.79
C SER A 27 -2.92 15.48 -12.12
N MET A 28 -4.02 14.84 -11.74
CA MET A 28 -4.00 13.50 -11.16
C MET A 28 -3.73 12.46 -12.24
N THR A 29 -2.72 11.63 -12.03
CA THR A 29 -2.35 10.51 -12.90
C THR A 29 -2.55 9.19 -12.19
N SER A 30 -3.07 8.18 -12.89
CA SER A 30 -3.26 6.85 -12.32
C SER A 30 -1.94 6.19 -11.94
N CYS A 31 -1.93 5.43 -10.84
CA CYS A 31 -0.83 4.54 -10.47
C CYS A 31 -1.34 3.15 -10.12
N ASN A 32 -0.51 2.14 -10.34
CA ASN A 32 -0.85 0.76 -9.99
C ASN A 32 -0.31 0.44 -8.58
N LEU A 33 -1.18 -0.13 -7.77
CA LEU A 33 -0.88 -0.64 -6.44
C LEU A 33 -1.09 -2.14 -6.46
N GLU A 34 -0.05 -2.90 -6.19
CA GLU A 34 -0.11 -4.35 -6.16
C GLU A 34 0.01 -4.84 -4.72
N PHE A 35 -0.94 -5.67 -4.29
CA PHE A 35 -0.88 -6.32 -3.00
C PHE A 35 -0.37 -7.75 -3.14
N ARG A 36 0.67 -8.08 -2.38
CA ARG A 36 1.20 -9.43 -2.27
C ARG A 36 1.19 -9.91 -0.82
N TYR A 37 1.14 -11.22 -0.63
CA TYR A 37 1.24 -11.81 0.71
C TYR A 37 2.31 -12.88 0.78
N ASN A 38 3.17 -12.80 1.80
CA ASN A 38 4.11 -13.85 2.15
C ASN A 38 3.55 -14.70 3.30
N TRP A 39 2.96 -15.85 2.97
CA TRP A 39 2.35 -16.74 3.97
C TRP A 39 3.34 -17.35 4.97
N LYS A 40 4.61 -17.49 4.59
CA LYS A 40 5.64 -18.07 5.47
C LYS A 40 6.05 -17.08 6.56
N LYS A 41 6.07 -15.79 6.24
CA LYS A 41 6.49 -14.71 7.14
C LYS A 41 5.32 -13.93 7.74
N ASP A 42 4.09 -14.28 7.35
CA ASP A 42 2.86 -13.57 7.69
C ASP A 42 2.93 -12.06 7.46
N VAL A 43 3.41 -11.66 6.27
CA VAL A 43 3.63 -10.27 5.91
C VAL A 43 2.86 -9.92 4.65
N LEU A 44 2.04 -8.87 4.73
CA LEU A 44 1.45 -8.21 3.56
C LEU A 44 2.46 -7.23 2.95
N ILE A 45 2.48 -7.14 1.64
CA ILE A 45 3.39 -6.27 0.89
C ILE A 45 2.53 -5.41 -0.05
N LEU A 46 2.64 -4.09 0.10
CA LEU A 46 2.15 -3.14 -0.90
C LEU A 46 3.29 -2.79 -1.83
N ILE A 47 3.10 -2.96 -3.14
CA ILE A 47 4.03 -2.49 -4.18
C ILE A 47 3.39 -1.31 -4.91
N ILE A 48 4.12 -0.20 -4.98
CA ILE A 48 3.74 1.02 -5.68
C ILE A 48 4.56 1.07 -6.96
N HIS A 49 3.86 1.02 -8.10
CA HIS A 49 4.46 1.15 -9.41
C HIS A 49 4.50 2.64 -9.78
N GLU A 50 5.66 3.25 -9.65
CA GLU A 50 5.82 4.71 -9.68
C GLU A 50 5.93 5.24 -11.11
N ASP A 51 6.97 4.80 -11.83
CA ASP A 51 7.22 5.13 -13.23
C ASP A 51 7.64 3.84 -13.97
N SER A 52 7.94 3.90 -15.27
CA SER A 52 8.30 2.73 -16.08
C SER A 52 9.58 2.01 -15.62
N SER A 53 10.39 2.65 -14.77
CA SER A 53 11.71 2.16 -14.35
C SER A 53 11.78 1.76 -12.88
N MET A 54 10.86 2.19 -12.01
CA MET A 54 11.00 1.99 -10.57
C MET A 54 9.71 1.56 -9.86
N TYR A 55 9.90 0.82 -8.77
CA TYR A 55 8.85 0.54 -7.81
C TYR A 55 9.36 0.66 -6.38
N ALA A 56 8.44 0.98 -5.48
CA ALA A 56 8.64 0.92 -4.04
C ALA A 56 7.76 -0.17 -3.44
N GLY A 57 8.19 -0.73 -2.31
CA GLY A 57 7.45 -1.73 -1.59
C GLY A 57 7.49 -1.51 -0.08
N TYR A 58 6.37 -1.79 0.58
CA TYR A 58 6.17 -1.62 2.01
C TYR A 58 5.66 -2.91 2.62
N LEU A 59 6.25 -3.32 3.73
CA LEU A 59 5.90 -4.54 4.46
C LEU A 59 4.99 -4.18 5.63
N PHE A 60 3.97 -4.99 5.85
CA PHE A 60 3.01 -4.85 6.95
C PHE A 60 2.89 -6.20 7.68
N THR A 61 3.33 -6.20 8.93
CA THR A 61 3.08 -7.22 9.95
C THR A 61 1.61 -7.19 10.41
N GLU A 62 1.20 -8.10 11.29
CA GLU A 62 -0.14 -8.06 11.89
C GLU A 62 -0.44 -6.73 12.59
N GLU A 63 0.46 -6.24 13.43
CA GLU A 63 0.31 -4.96 14.15
C GLU A 63 0.20 -3.75 13.20
N GLU A 64 1.05 -3.72 12.16
CA GLU A 64 1.00 -2.64 11.16
C GLU A 64 -0.30 -2.72 10.34
N ARG A 65 -0.82 -3.92 10.04
CA ARG A 65 -2.12 -4.07 9.38
C ARG A 65 -3.27 -3.56 10.23
N ASP A 66 -3.24 -3.80 11.55
CA ASP A 66 -4.24 -3.27 12.47
C ASP A 66 -4.20 -1.74 12.54
N SER A 67 -2.99 -1.17 12.52
CA SER A 67 -2.81 0.29 12.43
C SER A 67 -3.36 0.86 11.13
N ILE A 68 -3.16 0.19 9.99
CA ILE A 68 -3.77 0.61 8.71
C ILE A 68 -5.30 0.51 8.77
N ASN A 69 -5.86 -0.57 9.34
CA ASN A 69 -7.31 -0.68 9.52
C ASN A 69 -7.87 0.45 10.40
N PHE A 70 -7.17 0.82 11.48
CA PHE A 70 -7.52 1.97 12.30
C PHE A 70 -7.52 3.28 11.48
N MET A 71 -6.47 3.53 10.69
CA MET A 71 -6.39 4.72 9.82
C MET A 71 -7.54 4.80 8.83
N ILE A 72 -7.87 3.68 8.18
CA ILE A 72 -8.97 3.59 7.21
C ILE A 72 -10.32 3.84 7.87
N ASN A 73 -10.60 3.20 9.01
CA ASN A 73 -11.85 3.38 9.72
C ASN A 73 -12.02 4.84 10.20
N LYS A 74 -10.92 5.48 10.62
CA LYS A 74 -10.92 6.89 11.00
C LYS A 74 -11.19 7.79 9.80
N TYR A 75 -10.59 7.53 8.64
CA TYR A 75 -10.92 8.22 7.38
C TYR A 75 -12.40 8.08 7.03
N LEU A 76 -12.97 6.86 7.06
CA LEU A 76 -14.37 6.63 6.71
C LEU A 76 -15.33 7.35 7.64
N LYS A 77 -15.01 7.40 8.95
CA LYS A 77 -15.77 8.19 9.92
C LYS A 77 -15.72 9.67 9.60
N TRP A 78 -14.53 10.22 9.37
CA TRP A 78 -14.36 11.64 9.03
C TRP A 78 -14.99 11.99 7.69
N HIS A 79 -14.93 11.10 6.69
CA HIS A 79 -15.61 11.29 5.41
C HIS A 79 -17.11 11.44 5.61
N LYS A 80 -17.73 10.58 6.44
CA LYS A 80 -19.16 10.70 6.71
C LYS A 80 -19.47 12.05 7.38
N THR A 81 -18.71 12.40 8.41
CA THR A 81 -18.91 13.67 9.14
C THR A 81 -18.71 14.90 8.25
N ALA A 82 -17.69 14.92 7.39
CA ALA A 82 -17.43 16.04 6.50
C ALA A 82 -18.56 16.24 5.48
N MET A 83 -19.09 15.15 4.91
CA MET A 83 -20.26 15.18 4.03
C MET A 83 -21.52 15.65 4.76
N ASP A 84 -21.75 15.18 5.99
CA ASP A 84 -22.93 15.54 6.79
C ASP A 84 -22.90 17.03 7.22
N MET A 85 -21.70 17.60 7.38
CA MET A 85 -21.48 18.97 7.85
C MET A 85 -21.17 19.98 6.74
N ASP A 86 -21.06 19.53 5.48
CA ASP A 86 -20.67 20.35 4.34
C ASP A 86 -19.39 21.17 4.65
N THR A 87 -18.33 20.48 5.09
CA THR A 87 -17.10 21.13 5.58
C THR A 87 -15.86 20.54 4.93
N GLU A 88 -14.95 21.42 4.51
CA GLU A 88 -13.61 21.06 4.08
C GLU A 88 -12.69 20.82 5.29
N VAL A 89 -12.00 19.68 5.28
CA VAL A 89 -11.03 19.31 6.31
C VAL A 89 -9.74 18.83 5.65
N ASP A 90 -8.60 19.38 6.08
CA ASP A 90 -7.27 18.79 5.89
C ASP A 90 -6.69 18.45 7.27
N LYS A 91 -6.50 17.16 7.54
CA LYS A 91 -6.05 16.70 8.85
C LYS A 91 -5.26 15.41 8.79
N ALA A 92 -4.14 15.38 9.53
CA ALA A 92 -3.39 14.16 9.76
C ALA A 92 -4.24 13.14 10.54
N ILE A 93 -4.26 11.89 10.06
CA ILE A 93 -5.01 10.80 10.68
C ILE A 93 -4.11 10.08 11.69
N HIS A 94 -2.99 9.52 11.23
CA HIS A 94 -2.01 8.78 12.03
C HIS A 94 -0.71 8.55 11.23
N GLU A 95 0.34 8.13 11.92
CA GLU A 95 1.63 7.78 11.33
C GLU A 95 2.19 6.50 11.95
N ILE A 96 2.90 5.71 11.15
CA ILE A 96 3.62 4.51 11.58
C ILE A 96 4.96 4.42 10.85
N TYR A 97 5.88 3.63 11.38
CA TYR A 97 7.13 3.30 10.71
C TYR A 97 7.03 1.92 10.09
N LEU A 98 7.29 1.81 8.80
CA LEU A 98 7.23 0.55 8.04
C LEU A 98 8.62 0.16 7.57
N THR A 99 8.83 -1.13 7.30
CA THR A 99 9.99 -1.54 6.50
C THR A 99 9.72 -1.25 5.02
N GLY A 100 10.56 -0.40 4.41
CA GLY A 100 10.45 -0.01 3.01
C GLY A 100 11.60 -0.56 2.15
N PHE A 101 11.30 -0.82 0.87
CA PHE A 101 12.29 -1.14 -0.15
C PHE A 101 11.97 -0.47 -1.49
N PHE A 102 12.97 -0.31 -2.35
CA PHE A 102 12.79 0.11 -3.73
C PHE A 102 13.70 -0.68 -4.67
N SER A 103 13.33 -0.77 -5.94
CA SER A 103 14.16 -1.36 -6.99
C SER A 103 13.85 -0.71 -8.33
N ASP A 104 14.84 -0.78 -9.22
CA ASP A 104 14.60 -0.63 -10.65
C ASP A 104 14.01 -1.95 -11.18
N TYR A 105 13.07 -1.91 -12.13
CA TYR A 105 12.52 -3.12 -12.78
C TYR A 105 13.58 -3.91 -13.54
N ASN A 106 14.58 -3.23 -14.11
CA ASN A 106 15.69 -3.84 -14.83
C ASN A 106 16.73 -4.46 -13.88
N SER A 107 16.67 -4.11 -12.60
CA SER A 107 17.57 -4.62 -11.57
C SER A 107 16.87 -5.67 -10.72
N LYS A 108 17.51 -6.82 -10.51
CA LYS A 108 17.08 -7.79 -9.48
C LYS A 108 17.47 -7.35 -8.07
N LYS A 109 18.25 -6.27 -7.92
CA LYS A 109 18.79 -5.79 -6.65
C LYS A 109 17.82 -4.81 -5.99
N LYS A 110 17.21 -5.24 -4.89
CA LYS A 110 16.44 -4.37 -4.00
C LYS A 110 17.34 -3.58 -3.06
N HIS A 111 16.96 -2.34 -2.86
CA HIS A 111 17.49 -1.44 -1.86
C HIS A 111 16.48 -1.32 -0.72
N SER A 112 16.90 -1.45 0.53
CA SER A 112 15.98 -1.43 1.67
C SER A 112 16.53 -0.65 2.85
N ASN A 113 15.60 0.00 3.56
CA ASN A 113 15.86 0.65 4.84
C ASN A 113 15.29 -0.20 5.99
N GLY A 114 15.58 0.16 7.24
CA GLY A 114 14.93 -0.48 8.39
C GLY A 114 13.56 0.05 8.73
N HIS A 115 13.41 1.37 8.76
CA HIS A 115 12.19 2.05 9.13
C HIS A 115 12.03 3.28 8.26
N THR A 116 10.92 3.38 7.52
CA THR A 116 10.52 4.56 6.75
C THR A 116 9.15 5.03 7.24
N LEU A 117 8.97 6.34 7.31
CA LEU A 117 7.75 6.93 7.81
C LEU A 117 6.60 6.74 6.83
N PHE A 118 5.44 6.32 7.32
CA PHE A 118 4.19 6.24 6.56
C PHE A 118 3.13 7.06 7.29
N LYS A 119 2.49 8.00 6.58
CA LYS A 119 1.50 8.90 7.15
C LYS A 119 0.22 8.86 6.35
N THR A 120 -0.91 8.99 7.03
CA THR A 120 -2.22 9.15 6.40
C THR A 120 -2.81 10.51 6.72
N TYR A 121 -3.44 11.12 5.72
CA TYR A 121 -4.15 12.39 5.85
C TYR A 121 -5.54 12.26 5.26
N PHE A 122 -6.49 12.96 5.87
CA PHE A 122 -7.79 13.26 5.27
C PHE A 122 -7.64 14.58 4.53
N LEU A 123 -7.93 14.60 3.22
CA LEU A 123 -7.89 15.80 2.40
C LEU A 123 -9.26 16.02 1.76
N SER A 124 -9.75 17.25 1.82
CA SER A 124 -10.92 17.71 1.07
C SER A 124 -10.44 18.62 -0.04
N GLN A 125 -10.78 18.32 -1.29
CA GLN A 125 -10.48 19.22 -2.42
C GLN A 125 -11.65 20.19 -2.66
N ASP A 126 -12.86 19.74 -2.37
CA ASP A 126 -14.09 20.51 -2.27
C ASP A 126 -15.04 19.80 -1.29
N LEU A 127 -16.25 20.35 -1.11
CA LEU A 127 -17.29 19.84 -0.21
C LEU A 127 -17.79 18.42 -0.54
N GLY A 128 -17.67 17.98 -1.79
CA GLY A 128 -18.10 16.65 -2.25
C GLY A 128 -16.95 15.66 -2.47
N TRP A 129 -15.71 16.12 -2.44
CA TRP A 129 -14.54 15.33 -2.83
C TRP A 129 -13.50 15.23 -1.71
N HIS A 130 -13.57 14.12 -0.99
CA HIS A 130 -12.65 13.78 0.09
C HIS A 130 -11.79 12.56 -0.23
N GLN A 131 -10.48 12.67 0.00
CA GLN A 131 -9.51 11.64 -0.31
C GLN A 131 -8.69 11.24 0.92
N LEU A 132 -8.36 9.94 1.00
CA LEU A 132 -7.31 9.45 1.87
C LEU A 132 -5.98 9.65 1.14
N VAL A 133 -5.08 10.41 1.74
CA VAL A 133 -3.74 10.63 1.22
C VAL A 133 -2.76 9.76 1.97
N LEU A 134 -2.06 8.88 1.26
CA LEU A 134 -0.94 8.10 1.76
C LEU A 134 0.35 8.85 1.44
N LYS A 135 1.07 9.30 2.47
CA LYS A 135 2.36 9.97 2.33
C LYS A 135 3.47 9.05 2.81
N PHE A 136 4.54 9.03 2.02
CA PHE A 136 5.66 8.12 2.20
C PHE A 136 6.94 8.90 2.53
N GLY A 137 7.70 8.37 3.49
CA GLY A 137 9.05 8.80 3.79
C GLY A 137 10.04 8.34 2.72
N THR A 138 11.22 8.93 2.75
CA THR A 138 12.33 8.48 1.90
C THR A 138 12.81 7.09 2.35
N ILE A 139 13.00 6.19 1.39
CA ILE A 139 13.63 4.88 1.58
C ILE A 139 15.10 5.03 1.21
N GLU A 140 16.00 4.67 2.13
CA GLU A 140 17.45 4.74 1.93
C GLU A 140 18.06 3.33 1.93
N ASP A 141 19.00 3.07 1.04
CA ASP A 141 19.74 1.80 1.08
C ASP A 141 20.65 1.74 2.31
N ARG A 142 20.48 0.70 3.14
CA ARG A 142 21.30 0.48 4.35
C ARG A 142 22.81 0.43 4.08
N LYS A 143 23.25 -0.06 2.91
CA LYS A 143 24.66 -0.23 2.56
C LYS A 143 25.23 0.99 1.81
N ASN A 144 24.39 1.78 1.15
CA ASN A 144 24.79 2.96 0.41
C ASN A 144 23.74 4.07 0.54
N LYS A 145 23.94 4.97 1.52
CA LYS A 145 23.03 6.09 1.79
C LYS A 145 22.84 7.08 0.63
N SER A 146 23.72 7.10 -0.37
CA SER A 146 23.51 7.91 -1.58
C SER A 146 22.37 7.37 -2.46
N LYS A 147 22.03 6.08 -2.32
CA LYS A 147 20.88 5.47 -2.98
C LYS A 147 19.64 5.63 -2.11
N ARG A 148 18.79 6.57 -2.52
CA ARG A 148 17.52 6.86 -1.85
C ARG A 148 16.40 7.02 -2.86
N PHE A 149 15.18 6.69 -2.45
CA PHE A 149 13.98 6.83 -3.25
C PHE A 149 12.84 7.36 -2.38
N LYS A 150 12.11 8.36 -2.88
CA LYS A 150 10.93 8.90 -2.21
C LYS A 150 9.71 8.63 -3.09
N PRO A 151 8.83 7.69 -2.71
CA PRO A 151 7.60 7.44 -3.44
C PRO A 151 6.70 8.67 -3.48
N LYS A 152 5.91 8.82 -4.55
CA LYS A 152 4.92 9.88 -4.68
C LYS A 152 3.75 9.60 -3.73
N ASN A 153 3.09 10.66 -3.25
CA ASN A 153 1.90 10.51 -2.41
C ASN A 153 0.78 9.86 -3.22
N ILE A 154 0.05 8.94 -2.61
CA ILE A 154 -1.10 8.30 -3.23
C ILE A 154 -2.39 8.93 -2.69
N TYR A 155 -3.32 9.23 -3.59
CA TYR A 155 -4.63 9.77 -3.27
C TYR A 155 -5.67 8.73 -3.66
N LEU A 156 -6.53 8.39 -2.70
CA LEU A 156 -7.59 7.40 -2.83
C LEU A 156 -8.93 8.04 -2.50
N ASN A 157 -9.90 7.94 -3.41
CA ASN A 157 -11.29 8.25 -3.11
C ASN A 157 -11.91 7.13 -2.23
N LYS A 158 -13.14 7.36 -1.74
CA LYS A 158 -13.82 6.42 -0.84
C LYS A 158 -13.87 4.97 -1.36
N ASP A 159 -14.23 4.78 -2.63
CA ASP A 159 -14.33 3.43 -3.20
C ASP A 159 -12.97 2.74 -3.30
N GLN A 160 -11.93 3.50 -3.67
CA GLN A 160 -10.55 3.02 -3.65
C GLN A 160 -10.07 2.71 -2.24
N VAL A 161 -10.47 3.49 -1.23
CA VAL A 161 -10.16 3.21 0.18
C VAL A 161 -10.81 1.91 0.65
N LEU A 162 -12.08 1.69 0.32
CA LEU A 162 -12.76 0.43 0.64
C LEU A 162 -12.11 -0.77 -0.06
N ALA A 163 -11.67 -0.60 -1.31
CA ALA A 163 -10.93 -1.63 -2.03
C ALA A 163 -9.53 -1.85 -1.43
N PHE A 164 -8.85 -0.79 -1.00
CA PHE A 164 -7.55 -0.84 -0.32
C PHE A 164 -7.65 -1.59 1.01
N GLN A 165 -8.71 -1.35 1.78
CA GLN A 165 -8.95 -2.00 3.08
C GLN A 165 -8.99 -3.52 3.00
N LYS A 166 -9.52 -4.10 1.91
CA LYS A 166 -9.69 -5.55 1.76
C LYS A 166 -8.39 -6.33 2.00
N ALA A 167 -7.24 -5.84 1.52
CA ALA A 167 -5.94 -6.49 1.71
C ALA A 167 -5.52 -6.61 3.18
N PHE A 168 -6.02 -5.72 4.05
CA PHE A 168 -5.68 -5.65 5.47
C PHE A 168 -6.65 -6.44 6.34
N GLN A 169 -7.70 -7.04 5.77
CA GLN A 169 -8.68 -7.80 6.53
C GLN A 169 -8.28 -9.29 6.66
N LYS A 170 -8.25 -9.80 7.90
CA LYS A 170 -7.87 -11.18 8.22
C LYS A 170 -8.74 -12.24 7.52
N ASN A 171 -10.05 -11.96 7.40
CA ASN A 171 -11.00 -12.84 6.70
C ASN A 171 -10.68 -12.94 5.19
N TYR A 172 -10.33 -11.83 4.53
CA TYR A 172 -9.97 -11.82 3.12
C TYR A 172 -8.75 -12.70 2.85
N LEU A 173 -7.69 -12.54 3.65
CA LEU A 173 -6.47 -13.34 3.53
C LEU A 173 -6.74 -14.83 3.79
N THR A 174 -7.53 -15.14 4.82
CA THR A 174 -7.90 -16.53 5.14
C THR A 174 -8.67 -17.19 3.99
N ASN A 175 -9.64 -16.47 3.41
CA ASN A 175 -10.45 -16.97 2.30
C ASN A 175 -9.62 -17.15 1.03
N PHE A 176 -8.74 -16.19 0.73
CA PHE A 176 -7.82 -16.28 -0.40
C PHE A 176 -6.93 -17.53 -0.32
N LYS A 177 -6.35 -17.79 0.86
CA LYS A 177 -5.51 -18.98 1.10
C LYS A 177 -6.29 -20.28 0.85
N LYS A 178 -7.51 -20.38 1.40
CA LYS A 178 -8.38 -21.56 1.23
C LYS A 178 -8.73 -21.81 -0.24
N GLU A 179 -9.11 -20.76 -0.96
CA GLU A 179 -9.45 -20.87 -2.39
C GLU A 179 -8.24 -21.31 -3.22
N LYS A 180 -7.06 -20.75 -2.92
CA LYS A 180 -5.83 -21.17 -3.58
C LYS A 180 -5.47 -22.63 -3.33
N GLU A 181 -5.62 -23.11 -2.09
CA GLU A 181 -5.40 -24.51 -1.73
C GLU A 181 -6.40 -25.44 -2.44
N LYS A 182 -7.67 -25.03 -2.53
CA LYS A 182 -8.70 -25.74 -3.30
C LYS A 182 -8.32 -25.84 -4.78
N GLN A 183 -7.91 -24.74 -5.41
CA GLN A 183 -7.47 -24.74 -6.81
C GLN A 183 -6.23 -25.61 -7.05
N LYS A 184 -5.28 -25.62 -6.11
CA LYS A 184 -4.12 -26.54 -6.17
C LYS A 184 -4.54 -28.00 -6.12
N ARG A 185 -5.51 -28.36 -5.26
CA ARG A 185 -6.04 -29.73 -5.18
C ARG A 185 -6.72 -30.13 -6.49
N ILE A 186 -7.56 -29.26 -7.04
CA ILE A 186 -8.24 -29.49 -8.33
C ILE A 186 -7.20 -29.70 -9.44
N ARG A 187 -6.20 -28.82 -9.59
CA ARG A 187 -5.16 -28.96 -10.62
C ARG A 187 -4.35 -30.26 -10.51
N LYS A 188 -4.20 -30.83 -9.31
CA LYS A 188 -3.55 -32.13 -9.12
C LYS A 188 -4.41 -33.30 -9.58
N LEU A 189 -5.73 -33.16 -9.63
CA LEU A 189 -6.64 -34.19 -10.15
C LEU A 189 -6.63 -34.26 -11.69
N PHE A 190 -6.21 -33.18 -12.36
CA PHE A 190 -6.14 -33.07 -13.81
C PHE A 190 -4.69 -33.08 -14.35
N LYS A 191 -3.72 -33.52 -13.53
CA LYS A 191 -2.32 -33.73 -13.90
C LYS A 191 -1.96 -35.19 -13.65
#